data_AF-A0A354Z352-F1
#
_entry.id   AF-A0A354Z352-F1
#
_cell.length_a   1.000
_cell.length_b   1.000
_cell.length_c   1.000
_cell.angle_alpha   90.00
_cell.angle_beta   90.00
_cell.angle_gamma   90.00
#
_symmetry.space_group_name_H-M   'P 1'
#
loop_
_entity.id
_entity.type
_entity.pdbx_description
1 polymer ?
#
loop_
_entity_poly.entity_id
_entity_poly.type
_entity_poly.pdbx_seq_one_letter_code
_entity_poly.pdbx_strand_id
1 'polypeptide(L)'
;HALQGFVTRASEARIRRLLTDDRIAFIEEDGISYPSITQFNATWGLDRVDQPNLPLNGTYVYDSGASSVRVYVIDTGILATHTDLSGRVLTGTTFVSDGNGTSDCNGHGTHVAGTVAGTTWGVAKQARVVPVRVFGCTGGAANSTIAAAIDWVRANHVKPAVVNMSLGGSANSTVDTATNNLINAGVLAVVAAGNSNANACNFSPARVANAVTVGATASNDARSVWSSTQASNFGSCLDLFAPGTSITSAWWTSTTATNTINGTSMASPHVAGTAALYLETSPTATPSQVANAIITNATTGKVTNAGSGSPNRLLYSRFASGAPTITDFNCPDMANSGAGQYFCDVSFTSGTPVTITWNGDVGSEVFFGTCGQFQTVNMTVEVSNASGSDSRTASFACPTGPIP
;
A
#
# COMPACT_ATOMS: atom_id res chain seq x y z
N HIS A 1 7.66 32.09 21.52
CA HIS A 1 8.09 30.68 21.38
C HIS A 1 6.88 29.77 21.48
N ALA A 2 6.79 28.74 20.64
CA ALA A 2 5.67 27.78 20.64
C ALA A 2 5.76 26.75 21.79
N LEU A 3 6.97 26.48 22.28
CA LEU A 3 7.28 25.69 23.47
C LEU A 3 8.38 26.39 24.27
N GLN A 4 8.36 26.26 25.60
CA GLN A 4 9.47 26.62 26.47
C GLN A 4 10.25 25.35 26.80
N GLY A 5 11.37 25.12 26.11
CA GLY A 5 12.13 23.89 26.25
C GLY A 5 13.50 23.99 25.57
N PHE A 6 14.19 22.86 25.54
CA PHE A 6 15.49 22.70 24.91
C PHE A 6 15.59 21.33 24.27
N VAL A 7 16.42 21.20 23.24
CA VAL A 7 16.80 19.92 22.64
C VAL A 7 18.14 19.51 23.25
N THR A 8 18.26 18.26 23.68
CA THR A 8 19.51 17.72 24.24
C THR A 8 19.69 16.26 23.86
N ARG A 9 20.95 15.87 23.66
CA ARG A 9 21.33 14.45 23.67
C ARG A 9 21.57 14.03 25.12
N ALA A 10 20.82 13.04 25.58
CA ALA A 10 20.85 12.57 26.95
C ALA A 10 20.91 11.04 27.00
N SER A 11 21.78 10.49 27.85
CA SER A 11 21.75 9.08 28.20
C SER A 11 20.52 8.75 29.03
N GLU A 12 20.13 7.48 29.12
CA GLU A 12 19.00 7.04 29.94
C GLU A 12 19.12 7.52 31.40
N ALA A 13 20.32 7.48 31.99
CA ALA A 13 20.58 7.99 33.33
C ALA A 13 20.31 9.50 33.45
N ARG A 14 20.59 10.27 32.38
CA ARG A 14 20.37 11.72 32.32
C ARG A 14 18.89 12.03 32.06
N ILE A 15 18.20 11.24 31.25
CA ILE A 15 16.73 11.32 31.08
C ILE A 15 16.03 11.04 32.41
N ARG A 16 16.41 9.99 33.14
CA ARG A 16 15.85 9.71 34.48
C ARG A 16 16.00 10.88 35.44
N ARG A 17 17.13 11.60 35.37
CA ARG A 17 17.35 12.80 36.19
C ARG A 17 16.49 13.98 35.73
N LEU A 18 16.33 14.18 34.41
CA LEU A 18 15.46 15.21 33.86
C LEU A 18 13.98 14.95 34.18
N LEU A 19 13.55 13.68 34.20
CA LEU A 19 12.19 13.28 34.59
C LEU A 19 11.86 13.59 36.07
N THR A 20 12.88 13.84 36.90
CA THR A 20 12.69 14.24 38.31
C THR A 20 12.77 15.75 38.54
N ASP A 21 13.05 16.55 37.50
CA ASP A 21 13.11 18.01 37.59
C ASP A 21 11.69 18.59 37.46
N ASP A 22 11.23 19.31 38.47
CA ASP A 22 9.88 19.86 38.58
C ASP A 22 9.57 20.96 37.54
N ARG A 23 10.59 21.43 36.81
CA ARG A 23 10.44 22.38 35.71
C ARG A 23 10.21 21.70 34.35
N ILE A 24 10.36 20.37 34.25
CA ILE A 24 10.20 19.61 33.00
C ILE A 24 8.76 19.07 32.94
N ALA A 25 7.97 19.54 31.96
CA ALA A 25 6.59 19.07 31.77
C ALA A 25 6.52 17.68 31.12
N PHE A 26 7.36 17.43 30.11
CA PHE A 26 7.50 16.14 29.43
C PHE A 26 8.87 16.04 28.75
N ILE A 27 9.26 14.82 28.41
CA ILE A 27 10.42 14.51 27.56
C ILE A 27 9.90 13.63 26.43
N GLU A 28 10.19 14.03 25.20
CA GLU A 28 9.84 13.29 23.99
C GLU A 28 11.14 12.96 23.23
N GLU A 29 11.24 11.74 22.75
CA GLU A 29 12.35 11.30 21.90
C GLU A 29 12.22 11.96 20.52
N ASP A 30 13.34 12.45 19.97
CA ASP A 30 13.34 13.17 18.70
C ASP A 30 12.94 12.25 17.52
N GLY A 31 12.29 12.81 16.51
CA GLY A 31 11.73 12.05 15.39
C GLY A 31 11.90 12.76 14.05
N ILE A 32 12.10 11.98 12.99
CA ILE A 32 12.24 12.52 11.63
C ILE A 32 10.87 12.67 10.98
N SER A 33 10.61 13.84 10.41
CA SER A 33 9.42 14.12 9.58
C SER A 33 9.77 14.07 8.09
N TYR A 34 8.97 13.35 7.31
CA TYR A 34 9.12 13.26 5.85
C TYR A 34 8.09 14.15 5.14
N PRO A 35 8.38 14.73 3.97
CA PRO A 35 7.39 15.40 3.13
C PRO A 35 6.47 14.35 2.49
N SER A 36 5.46 13.93 3.23
CA SER A 36 4.35 13.14 2.70
C SER A 36 3.18 14.04 2.35
N ILE A 37 2.35 13.63 1.38
CA ILE A 37 1.08 14.32 1.14
C ILE A 37 0.06 13.69 2.08
N THR A 38 -0.38 14.47 3.07
CA THR A 38 -1.38 14.02 4.05
C THR A 38 -2.75 14.53 3.64
N GLN A 39 -3.69 13.62 3.43
CA GLN A 39 -5.11 13.96 3.43
C GLN A 39 -5.63 13.94 4.87
N PHE A 40 -6.18 15.07 5.33
CA PHE A 40 -6.97 15.12 6.55
C PHE A 40 -8.42 14.73 6.28
N ASN A 41 -9.12 14.25 7.31
CA ASN A 41 -10.49 13.73 7.20
C ASN A 41 -10.58 12.58 6.18
N ALA A 42 -9.59 11.70 6.19
CA ALA A 42 -9.60 10.50 5.37
C ALA A 42 -10.78 9.60 5.77
N THR A 43 -11.33 8.88 4.79
CA THR A 43 -12.29 7.81 5.13
C THR A 43 -11.56 6.73 5.90
N TRP A 44 -12.31 6.01 6.74
CA TRP A 44 -11.73 4.96 7.57
C TRP A 44 -10.95 3.91 6.73
N GLY A 45 -11.38 3.65 5.49
CA GLY A 45 -10.70 2.71 4.60
C GLY A 45 -9.31 3.19 4.18
N LEU A 46 -9.17 4.48 3.85
CA LEU A 46 -7.87 5.08 3.52
C LEU A 46 -6.96 5.14 4.76
N ASP A 47 -7.49 5.64 5.87
CA ASP A 47 -6.82 5.70 7.17
C ASP A 47 -6.41 4.31 7.67
N ARG A 48 -7.23 3.28 7.42
CA ARG A 48 -6.86 1.94 7.88
C ARG A 48 -5.69 1.36 7.11
N VAL A 49 -5.55 1.67 5.81
CA VAL A 49 -4.51 1.05 4.98
C VAL A 49 -3.16 1.73 5.12
N ASP A 50 -3.01 2.86 5.81
CA ASP A 50 -1.72 3.54 5.98
C ASP A 50 -1.19 3.46 7.43
N GLN A 51 -1.84 2.70 8.31
CA GLN A 51 -1.36 2.46 9.67
C GLN A 51 -1.49 0.99 10.10
N PRO A 52 -0.63 0.49 11.01
CA PRO A 52 -0.69 -0.90 11.45
C PRO A 52 -1.74 -1.15 12.56
N ASN A 53 -1.99 -0.18 13.43
CA ASN A 53 -2.77 -0.37 14.65
C ASN A 53 -3.98 0.56 14.68
N LEU A 54 -5.09 0.10 15.25
CA LEU A 54 -6.16 0.98 15.74
C LEU A 54 -5.71 1.67 17.04
N PRO A 55 -6.28 2.83 17.44
CA PRO A 55 -7.36 3.56 16.77
C PRO A 55 -6.89 4.31 15.50
N LEU A 56 -7.85 4.58 14.61
CA LEU A 56 -7.67 5.40 13.41
C LEU A 56 -7.35 6.87 13.78
N ASN A 57 -6.53 7.54 12.96
CA ASN A 57 -6.03 8.89 13.27
C ASN A 57 -6.68 10.01 12.43
N GLY A 58 -7.57 9.66 11.51
CA GLY A 58 -8.31 10.57 10.62
C GLY A 58 -7.51 11.05 9.41
N THR A 59 -6.34 10.48 9.15
CA THR A 59 -5.43 10.93 8.08
C THR A 59 -5.09 9.80 7.10
N TYR A 60 -4.69 10.18 5.89
CA TYR A 60 -4.13 9.26 4.92
C TYR A 60 -2.86 9.83 4.32
N VAL A 61 -1.76 9.13 4.52
CA VAL A 61 -0.41 9.50 4.14
C VAL A 61 0.02 8.68 2.93
N TYR A 62 0.41 9.37 1.87
CA TYR A 62 0.88 8.75 0.63
C TYR A 62 2.05 9.53 0.03
N ASP A 63 2.98 8.79 -0.59
CA ASP A 63 4.24 9.34 -1.11
C ASP A 63 4.11 9.78 -2.59
N SER A 64 3.17 9.20 -3.33
CA SER A 64 2.86 9.54 -4.72
C SER A 64 1.40 9.27 -5.03
N GLY A 65 0.84 9.93 -6.04
CA GLY A 65 -0.48 9.59 -6.59
C GLY A 65 -0.45 8.45 -7.61
N ALA A 66 0.71 7.92 -8.00
CA ALA A 66 0.88 6.91 -9.07
C ALA A 66 0.46 7.37 -10.47
N SER A 67 0.85 8.59 -10.86
CA SER A 67 0.37 9.23 -12.09
C SER A 67 0.79 8.53 -13.40
N SER A 68 1.85 7.71 -13.36
CA SER A 68 2.35 6.97 -14.52
C SER A 68 1.70 5.59 -14.70
N VAL A 69 0.94 5.12 -13.71
CA VAL A 69 0.37 3.76 -13.69
C VAL A 69 -1.06 3.74 -14.25
N ARG A 70 -1.37 2.73 -15.05
CA ARG A 70 -2.72 2.44 -15.56
C ARG A 70 -3.38 1.33 -14.75
N VAL A 71 -4.60 1.58 -14.27
CA VAL A 71 -5.44 0.57 -13.65
C VAL A 71 -6.63 0.26 -14.55
N TYR A 72 -6.65 -0.95 -15.11
CA TYR A 72 -7.78 -1.45 -15.89
C TYR A 72 -8.88 -1.89 -14.93
N VAL A 73 -10.11 -1.43 -15.17
CA VAL A 73 -11.28 -1.74 -14.33
C VAL A 73 -12.26 -2.53 -15.17
N ILE A 74 -12.30 -3.86 -14.97
CA ILE A 74 -13.25 -4.75 -15.66
C ILE A 74 -14.56 -4.77 -14.85
N ASP A 75 -15.56 -3.98 -15.25
CA ASP A 75 -16.76 -3.72 -14.43
C ASP A 75 -17.97 -3.20 -15.25
N THR A 76 -18.86 -2.38 -14.66
CA THR A 76 -20.07 -1.79 -15.27
C THR A 76 -19.84 -0.55 -16.12
N GLY A 77 -18.58 -0.11 -16.25
CA GLY A 77 -18.20 1.16 -16.88
C GLY A 77 -17.70 2.18 -15.86
N ILE A 78 -17.34 3.38 -16.30
CA ILE A 78 -16.92 4.48 -15.42
C ILE A 78 -17.58 5.77 -15.89
N LEU A 79 -18.13 6.56 -14.97
CA LEU A 79 -18.54 7.94 -15.27
C LEU A 79 -17.30 8.85 -15.39
N ALA A 80 -16.79 9.00 -16.60
CA ALA A 80 -15.57 9.77 -16.86
C ALA A 80 -15.65 11.26 -16.47
N THR A 81 -16.86 11.82 -16.42
CA THR A 81 -17.12 13.22 -16.04
C THR A 81 -17.21 13.44 -14.53
N HIS A 82 -17.10 12.38 -13.72
CA HIS A 82 -17.10 12.51 -12.27
C HIS A 82 -15.89 13.33 -11.81
N THR A 83 -16.11 14.38 -11.03
CA THR A 83 -15.07 15.35 -10.61
C THR A 83 -13.94 14.66 -9.85
N ASP A 84 -14.27 13.65 -9.04
CA ASP A 84 -13.30 12.87 -8.29
C ASP A 84 -12.36 12.03 -9.18
N LEU A 85 -12.71 11.78 -10.44
CA LEU A 85 -11.92 11.04 -11.43
C LEU A 85 -11.46 11.90 -12.62
N SER A 86 -11.74 13.20 -12.57
CA SER A 86 -11.49 14.12 -13.68
C SER A 86 -10.02 14.06 -14.15
N GLY A 87 -9.83 14.02 -15.46
CA GLY A 87 -8.51 13.94 -16.12
C GLY A 87 -7.78 12.59 -16.00
N ARG A 88 -8.37 11.58 -15.35
CA ARG A 88 -7.72 10.27 -15.13
C ARG A 88 -8.39 9.09 -15.83
N VAL A 89 -9.62 9.23 -16.32
CA VAL A 89 -10.29 8.18 -17.08
C VAL A 89 -9.81 8.21 -18.53
N LEU A 90 -9.11 7.16 -18.95
CA LEU A 90 -8.59 6.99 -20.30
C LEU A 90 -9.63 6.29 -21.21
N THR A 91 -9.34 6.26 -22.51
CA THR A 91 -10.10 5.47 -23.47
C THR A 91 -10.01 3.99 -23.12
N GLY A 92 -11.17 3.35 -23.00
CA GLY A 92 -11.31 1.92 -22.72
C GLY A 92 -12.17 1.22 -23.77
N THR A 93 -12.80 0.11 -23.38
CA THR A 93 -13.63 -0.69 -24.28
C THR A 93 -14.90 -1.19 -23.60
N THR A 94 -15.91 -1.56 -24.38
CA THR A 94 -17.14 -2.18 -23.90
C THR A 94 -17.43 -3.48 -24.64
N PHE A 95 -17.93 -4.46 -23.90
CA PHE A 95 -18.47 -5.71 -24.40
C PHE A 95 -20.00 -5.77 -24.25
N VAL A 96 -20.62 -4.66 -23.85
CA VAL A 96 -22.06 -4.50 -23.70
C VAL A 96 -22.59 -3.72 -24.90
N SER A 97 -23.51 -4.33 -25.65
CA SER A 97 -24.10 -3.75 -26.87
C SER A 97 -25.40 -2.98 -26.57
N ASP A 98 -25.33 -1.97 -25.71
CA ASP A 98 -26.47 -1.16 -25.28
C ASP A 98 -26.40 0.32 -25.67
N GLY A 99 -25.36 0.71 -26.42
CA GLY A 99 -25.14 2.09 -26.86
C GLY A 99 -24.50 3.02 -25.83
N ASN A 100 -24.24 2.57 -24.59
CA ASN A 100 -23.62 3.40 -23.55
C ASN A 100 -22.08 3.50 -23.66
N GLY A 101 -21.46 2.77 -24.58
CA GLY A 101 -20.00 2.73 -24.68
C GLY A 101 -19.40 2.21 -23.35
N THR A 102 -18.39 2.91 -22.84
CA THR A 102 -17.73 2.63 -21.55
C THR A 102 -18.37 3.35 -20.36
N SER A 103 -19.42 4.12 -20.57
CA SER A 103 -20.09 4.88 -19.51
C SER A 103 -20.78 3.94 -18.53
N ASP A 104 -20.70 4.29 -17.25
CA ASP A 104 -21.39 3.54 -16.20
C ASP A 104 -22.89 3.86 -16.18
N CYS A 105 -23.70 2.85 -15.88
CA CYS A 105 -25.14 2.98 -15.66
C CYS A 105 -25.64 2.12 -14.47
N ASN A 106 -24.71 1.55 -13.70
CA ASN A 106 -24.99 0.78 -12.51
C ASN A 106 -24.40 1.46 -11.26
N GLY A 107 -23.19 2.01 -11.39
CA GLY A 107 -22.47 2.72 -10.33
C GLY A 107 -21.30 1.96 -9.74
N HIS A 108 -21.34 0.63 -9.82
CA HIS A 108 -20.31 -0.21 -9.23
C HIS A 108 -18.92 0.08 -9.82
N GLY A 109 -18.80 0.19 -11.14
CA GLY A 109 -17.55 0.49 -11.83
C GLY A 109 -16.99 1.88 -11.50
N THR A 110 -17.84 2.90 -11.41
CA THR A 110 -17.44 4.25 -10.96
C THR A 110 -16.97 4.23 -9.49
N HIS A 111 -17.63 3.47 -8.63
CA HIS A 111 -17.29 3.35 -7.21
C HIS A 111 -15.92 2.69 -6.99
N VAL A 112 -15.67 1.57 -7.67
CA VAL A 112 -14.38 0.88 -7.57
C VAL A 112 -13.27 1.72 -8.20
N ALA A 113 -13.52 2.38 -9.34
CA ALA A 113 -12.54 3.30 -9.94
C ALA A 113 -12.22 4.49 -9.02
N GLY A 114 -13.21 5.05 -8.33
CA GLY A 114 -13.01 6.09 -7.30
C GLY A 114 -12.19 5.59 -6.11
N THR A 115 -12.38 4.34 -5.68
CA THR A 115 -11.60 3.74 -4.58
C THR A 115 -10.14 3.48 -4.99
N VAL A 116 -9.90 3.18 -6.27
CA VAL A 116 -8.53 3.07 -6.81
C VAL A 116 -7.89 4.45 -6.90
N ALA A 117 -8.50 5.36 -7.65
CA ALA A 117 -7.81 6.52 -8.22
C ALA A 117 -8.50 7.88 -7.99
N GLY A 118 -9.55 7.92 -7.17
CA GLY A 118 -10.27 9.15 -6.84
C GLY A 118 -9.39 10.18 -6.12
N THR A 119 -9.62 11.47 -6.35
CA THR A 119 -8.90 12.53 -5.60
C THR A 119 -9.18 12.41 -4.10
N THR A 120 -10.43 12.22 -3.75
CA THR A 120 -10.93 12.20 -2.37
C THR A 120 -10.90 10.79 -1.80
N TRP A 121 -11.37 9.81 -2.59
CA TRP A 121 -11.63 8.45 -2.13
C TRP A 121 -10.56 7.44 -2.55
N GLY A 122 -9.65 7.82 -3.44
CA GLY A 122 -8.66 6.92 -4.01
C GLY A 122 -7.45 6.70 -3.11
N VAL A 123 -6.95 5.46 -3.13
CA VAL A 123 -5.63 5.09 -2.60
C VAL A 123 -4.51 5.67 -3.49
N ALA A 124 -4.58 5.44 -4.80
CA ALA A 124 -3.62 5.94 -5.79
C ALA A 124 -4.15 7.18 -6.51
N LYS A 125 -4.13 8.32 -5.80
CA LYS A 125 -4.90 9.53 -6.16
C LYS A 125 -4.62 10.16 -7.52
N GLN A 126 -3.60 9.78 -8.25
CA GLN A 126 -3.29 10.29 -9.59
C GLN A 126 -3.23 9.20 -10.68
N ALA A 127 -3.44 7.94 -10.31
CA ALA A 127 -3.46 6.81 -11.23
C ALA A 127 -4.49 7.02 -12.35
N ARG A 128 -4.16 6.52 -13.53
CA ARG A 128 -5.04 6.58 -14.70
C ARG A 128 -5.90 5.33 -14.75
N VAL A 129 -7.21 5.47 -14.89
CA VAL A 129 -8.13 4.31 -14.96
C VAL A 129 -8.60 4.06 -16.38
N VAL A 130 -8.64 2.80 -16.80
CA VAL A 130 -9.12 2.36 -18.12
C VAL A 130 -10.39 1.55 -17.93
N PRO A 131 -11.57 2.04 -18.35
CA PRO A 131 -12.83 1.31 -18.21
C PRO A 131 -12.89 0.14 -19.21
N VAL A 132 -13.14 -1.07 -18.71
CA VAL A 132 -13.39 -2.26 -19.52
C VAL A 132 -14.77 -2.79 -19.13
N ARG A 133 -15.79 -2.33 -19.86
CA ARG A 133 -17.17 -2.56 -19.47
C ARG A 133 -17.67 -3.93 -19.91
N VAL A 134 -17.99 -4.79 -18.94
CA VAL A 134 -18.53 -6.14 -19.16
C VAL A 134 -19.96 -6.29 -18.64
N PHE A 135 -20.36 -5.47 -17.68
CA PHE A 135 -21.68 -5.51 -17.07
C PHE A 135 -22.59 -4.39 -17.59
N GLY A 136 -23.84 -4.75 -17.90
CA GLY A 136 -24.90 -3.78 -18.19
C GLY A 136 -25.43 -3.12 -16.92
N CYS A 137 -26.47 -2.28 -17.05
CA CYS A 137 -27.01 -1.49 -15.94
C CYS A 137 -27.59 -2.34 -14.80
N THR A 138 -28.01 -3.56 -15.09
CA THR A 138 -28.52 -4.54 -14.09
C THR A 138 -27.43 -5.44 -13.50
N GLY A 139 -26.17 -5.28 -13.93
CA GLY A 139 -25.09 -6.19 -13.57
C GLY A 139 -25.13 -7.53 -14.31
N GLY A 140 -24.12 -8.37 -14.05
CA GLY A 140 -24.02 -9.73 -14.59
C GLY A 140 -23.52 -9.81 -16.03
N ALA A 141 -22.71 -10.83 -16.32
CA ALA A 141 -22.18 -11.11 -17.65
C ALA A 141 -21.91 -12.61 -17.79
N ALA A 142 -21.88 -13.10 -19.04
CA ALA A 142 -21.40 -14.44 -19.32
C ALA A 142 -19.89 -14.53 -19.04
N ASN A 143 -19.42 -15.70 -18.58
CA ASN A 143 -17.99 -15.95 -18.41
C ASN A 143 -17.19 -15.77 -19.71
N SER A 144 -17.81 -16.00 -20.87
CA SER A 144 -17.20 -15.72 -22.18
C SER A 144 -16.93 -14.23 -22.40
N THR A 145 -17.86 -13.36 -21.99
CA THR A 145 -17.68 -11.89 -22.03
C THR A 145 -16.55 -11.45 -21.10
N ILE A 146 -16.50 -12.00 -19.89
CA ILE A 146 -15.42 -11.71 -18.92
C ILE A 146 -14.07 -12.17 -19.48
N ALA A 147 -13.99 -13.38 -20.03
CA ALA A 147 -12.75 -13.88 -20.64
C ALA A 147 -12.30 -13.04 -21.84
N ALA A 148 -13.22 -12.61 -22.71
CA ALA A 148 -12.91 -11.73 -23.84
C ALA A 148 -12.40 -10.35 -23.39
N ALA A 149 -12.95 -9.82 -22.30
CA ALA A 149 -12.45 -8.57 -21.71
C ALA A 149 -11.05 -8.70 -21.13
N ILE A 150 -10.76 -9.81 -20.42
CA ILE A 150 -9.42 -10.10 -19.91
C ILE A 150 -8.42 -10.23 -21.07
N ASP A 151 -8.79 -10.91 -22.17
CA ASP A 151 -7.91 -11.06 -23.33
C ASP A 151 -7.67 -9.71 -24.05
N TRP A 152 -8.68 -8.83 -24.11
CA TRP A 152 -8.48 -7.48 -24.62
C TRP A 152 -7.49 -6.67 -23.77
N VAL A 153 -7.58 -6.74 -22.44
CA VAL A 153 -6.58 -6.09 -21.56
C VAL A 153 -5.20 -6.69 -21.83
N ARG A 154 -5.09 -8.02 -21.90
CA ARG A 154 -3.83 -8.71 -22.20
C ARG A 154 -3.22 -8.20 -23.51
N ALA A 155 -4.01 -8.02 -24.56
CA ALA A 155 -3.54 -7.57 -25.87
C ALA A 155 -3.24 -6.05 -25.95
N ASN A 156 -3.91 -5.22 -25.14
CA ASN A 156 -3.87 -3.76 -25.29
C ASN A 156 -3.31 -3.02 -24.06
N HIS A 157 -2.82 -3.74 -23.05
CA HIS A 157 -2.30 -3.09 -21.85
C HIS A 157 -1.07 -2.23 -22.14
N VAL A 158 -0.97 -1.11 -21.45
CA VAL A 158 0.24 -0.27 -21.48
C VAL A 158 0.81 -0.18 -20.07
N LYS A 159 2.02 -0.71 -19.88
CA LYS A 159 2.72 -0.76 -18.60
C LYS A 159 3.22 0.63 -18.15
N PRO A 160 3.39 0.85 -16.83
CA PRO A 160 3.04 -0.04 -15.72
C PRO A 160 1.52 -0.21 -15.58
N ALA A 161 1.06 -1.44 -15.30
CA ALA A 161 -0.37 -1.76 -15.33
C ALA A 161 -0.80 -2.78 -14.27
N VAL A 162 -1.99 -2.55 -13.72
CA VAL A 162 -2.74 -3.46 -12.84
C VAL A 162 -4.15 -3.60 -13.38
N VAL A 163 -4.80 -4.75 -13.18
CA VAL A 163 -6.24 -4.89 -13.39
C VAL A 163 -6.95 -5.10 -12.05
N ASN A 164 -8.02 -4.35 -11.81
CA ASN A 164 -8.98 -4.63 -10.76
C ASN A 164 -10.19 -5.36 -11.36
N MET A 165 -10.50 -6.53 -10.81
CA MET A 165 -11.69 -7.32 -11.15
C MET A 165 -12.52 -7.51 -9.88
N SER A 166 -13.35 -6.50 -9.58
CA SER A 166 -14.32 -6.52 -8.48
C SER A 166 -15.56 -7.34 -8.83
N LEU A 167 -15.34 -8.54 -9.37
CA LEU A 167 -16.35 -9.45 -9.87
C LEU A 167 -16.05 -10.87 -9.42
N GLY A 168 -17.04 -11.75 -9.55
CA GLY A 168 -16.85 -13.17 -9.32
C GLY A 168 -18.09 -13.98 -9.62
N GLY A 169 -17.89 -15.28 -9.70
CA GLY A 169 -18.95 -16.27 -9.86
C GLY A 169 -18.44 -17.64 -9.45
N SER A 170 -19.26 -18.67 -9.67
CA SER A 170 -18.81 -20.05 -9.49
C SER A 170 -17.54 -20.33 -10.29
N ALA A 171 -16.69 -21.19 -9.72
CA ALA A 171 -15.60 -21.90 -10.36
C ALA A 171 -15.71 -22.01 -11.91
N ASN A 172 -14.81 -21.36 -12.65
CA ASN A 172 -14.79 -21.39 -14.10
C ASN A 172 -13.36 -21.38 -14.67
N SER A 173 -12.94 -22.50 -15.29
CA SER A 173 -11.57 -22.68 -15.80
C SER A 173 -11.21 -21.74 -16.95
N THR A 174 -12.18 -21.28 -17.75
CA THR A 174 -11.93 -20.31 -18.83
C THR A 174 -11.51 -18.96 -18.26
N VAL A 175 -12.24 -18.45 -17.26
CA VAL A 175 -11.90 -17.20 -16.56
C VAL A 175 -10.56 -17.33 -15.84
N ASP A 176 -10.28 -18.48 -15.21
CA ASP A 176 -9.01 -18.71 -14.53
C ASP A 176 -7.81 -18.71 -15.50
N THR A 177 -7.97 -19.38 -16.63
CA THR A 177 -6.93 -19.46 -17.67
C THR A 177 -6.67 -18.08 -18.28
N ALA A 178 -7.73 -17.33 -18.59
CA ALA A 178 -7.60 -15.97 -19.09
C ALA A 178 -6.88 -15.07 -18.07
N THR A 179 -7.25 -15.15 -16.79
CA THR A 179 -6.61 -14.39 -15.71
C THR A 179 -5.12 -14.73 -15.57
N ASN A 180 -4.76 -16.02 -15.56
CA ASN A 180 -3.36 -16.43 -15.55
C ASN A 180 -2.59 -15.92 -16.78
N ASN A 181 -3.18 -15.97 -17.97
CA ASN A 181 -2.54 -15.50 -19.19
C ASN A 181 -2.32 -13.97 -19.19
N LEU A 182 -3.23 -13.21 -18.56
CA LEU A 182 -3.05 -11.78 -18.33
C LEU A 182 -1.89 -11.51 -17.37
N ILE A 183 -1.83 -12.25 -16.26
CA ILE A 183 -0.74 -12.15 -15.27
C ILE A 183 0.60 -12.49 -15.92
N ASN A 184 0.65 -13.57 -16.72
CA ASN A 184 1.86 -13.96 -17.46
C ASN A 184 2.29 -12.91 -18.51
N ALA A 185 1.37 -12.07 -18.99
CA ALA A 185 1.71 -10.93 -19.85
C ALA A 185 2.30 -9.73 -19.07
N GLY A 186 2.33 -9.81 -17.74
CA GLY A 186 2.93 -8.84 -16.84
C GLY A 186 1.96 -7.79 -16.33
N VAL A 187 0.68 -8.10 -16.22
CA VAL A 187 -0.34 -7.26 -15.58
C VAL A 187 -0.85 -7.97 -14.32
N LEU A 188 -0.59 -7.41 -13.14
CA LEU A 188 -1.12 -7.99 -11.91
C LEU A 188 -2.64 -7.95 -11.91
N ALA A 189 -3.29 -9.06 -11.55
CA ALA A 189 -4.72 -9.12 -11.34
C ALA A 189 -5.06 -9.08 -9.85
N VAL A 190 -5.82 -8.07 -9.44
CA VAL A 190 -6.39 -7.94 -8.10
C VAL A 190 -7.88 -8.26 -8.19
N VAL A 191 -8.33 -9.22 -7.38
CA VAL A 191 -9.66 -9.83 -7.52
C VAL A 191 -10.40 -9.90 -6.19
N ALA A 192 -11.72 -9.75 -6.24
CA ALA A 192 -12.58 -9.90 -5.07
C ALA A 192 -12.70 -11.37 -4.66
N ALA A 193 -12.61 -11.67 -3.35
CA ALA A 193 -12.79 -13.04 -2.85
C ALA A 193 -14.22 -13.57 -2.99
N GLY A 194 -15.22 -12.69 -3.08
CA GLY A 194 -16.65 -12.99 -3.14
C GLY A 194 -17.37 -12.75 -1.82
N ASN A 195 -18.71 -12.71 -1.87
CA ASN A 195 -19.56 -12.22 -0.77
C ASN A 195 -20.55 -13.28 -0.26
N SER A 196 -20.19 -14.57 -0.38
CA SER A 196 -21.09 -15.70 -0.13
C SER A 196 -20.86 -16.38 1.22
N ASN A 197 -20.03 -15.81 2.10
CA ASN A 197 -19.59 -16.43 3.34
C ASN A 197 -19.09 -17.89 3.13
N ALA A 198 -18.32 -18.11 2.07
CA ALA A 198 -17.90 -19.43 1.62
C ALA A 198 -16.39 -19.48 1.34
N ASN A 199 -15.88 -20.68 1.08
CA ASN A 199 -14.49 -20.88 0.68
C ASN A 199 -14.24 -20.22 -0.70
N ALA A 200 -13.37 -19.22 -0.76
CA ALA A 200 -13.02 -18.47 -1.97
C ALA A 200 -12.46 -19.36 -3.09
N CYS A 201 -11.88 -20.52 -2.76
CA CYS A 201 -11.38 -21.48 -3.73
C CYS A 201 -12.48 -22.07 -4.65
N ASN A 202 -13.76 -21.90 -4.28
CA ASN A 202 -14.91 -22.32 -5.10
C ASN A 202 -15.36 -21.27 -6.12
N PHE A 203 -14.68 -20.12 -6.20
CA PHE A 203 -15.08 -18.99 -7.01
C PHE A 203 -13.97 -18.57 -7.98
N SER A 204 -14.36 -18.06 -9.14
CA SER A 204 -13.44 -17.52 -10.14
C SER A 204 -13.71 -16.03 -10.36
N PRO A 205 -12.68 -15.19 -10.53
CA PRO A 205 -11.24 -15.54 -10.57
C PRO A 205 -10.56 -15.70 -9.18
N ALA A 206 -11.30 -15.65 -8.07
CA ALA A 206 -10.75 -15.71 -6.70
C ALA A 206 -9.84 -16.92 -6.40
N ARG A 207 -10.01 -18.05 -7.09
CA ARG A 207 -9.17 -19.25 -6.93
C ARG A 207 -7.88 -19.26 -7.76
N VAL A 208 -7.64 -18.22 -8.56
CA VAL A 208 -6.43 -18.13 -9.39
C VAL A 208 -5.25 -17.79 -8.51
N ALA A 209 -4.36 -18.77 -8.27
CA ALA A 209 -3.24 -18.64 -7.33
C ALA A 209 -2.24 -17.52 -7.66
N ASN A 210 -2.14 -17.10 -8.92
CA ASN A 210 -1.24 -16.02 -9.33
C ASN A 210 -1.89 -14.62 -9.26
N ALA A 211 -3.20 -14.54 -9.00
CA ALA A 211 -3.89 -13.28 -8.72
C ALA A 211 -3.73 -12.90 -7.25
N VAL A 212 -4.04 -11.66 -6.90
CA VAL A 212 -4.16 -11.23 -5.49
C VAL A 212 -5.64 -11.20 -5.13
N THR A 213 -6.07 -12.17 -4.35
CA THR A 213 -7.46 -12.37 -3.93
C THR A 213 -7.72 -11.71 -2.58
N VAL A 214 -8.70 -10.80 -2.56
CA VAL A 214 -8.90 -9.84 -1.47
C VAL A 214 -10.21 -10.11 -0.71
N GLY A 215 -10.08 -10.46 0.56
CA GLY A 215 -11.19 -10.50 1.52
C GLY A 215 -11.55 -9.10 2.05
N ALA A 216 -12.74 -8.95 2.63
CA ALA A 216 -13.20 -7.68 3.19
C ALA A 216 -13.16 -7.65 4.73
N THR A 217 -12.77 -6.50 5.28
CA THR A 217 -12.89 -6.17 6.70
C THR A 217 -13.79 -4.96 6.95
N ALA A 218 -14.30 -4.88 8.19
CA ALA A 218 -14.90 -3.69 8.76
C ALA A 218 -13.87 -2.84 9.51
N SER A 219 -14.27 -1.63 9.93
CA SER A 219 -13.40 -0.64 10.59
C SER A 219 -12.82 -1.07 11.94
N ASN A 220 -13.32 -2.15 12.52
CA ASN A 220 -12.83 -2.76 13.75
C ASN A 220 -11.92 -3.99 13.49
N ASP A 221 -11.38 -4.12 12.28
CA ASP A 221 -10.54 -5.23 11.82
C ASP A 221 -11.24 -6.62 11.84
N ALA A 222 -12.57 -6.69 12.02
CA ALA A 222 -13.29 -7.94 11.83
C ALA A 222 -13.48 -8.25 10.35
N ARG A 223 -13.37 -9.53 9.97
CA ARG A 223 -13.86 -9.97 8.65
C ARG A 223 -15.30 -9.50 8.46
N SER A 224 -15.59 -8.89 7.32
CA SER A 224 -16.90 -8.30 7.05
C SER A 224 -18.00 -9.36 7.04
N VAL A 225 -19.02 -9.11 7.87
CA VAL A 225 -20.32 -9.80 7.88
C VAL A 225 -21.38 -8.72 7.66
N TRP A 226 -22.17 -8.83 6.59
CA TRP A 226 -23.19 -7.83 6.23
C TRP A 226 -24.61 -8.32 6.55
N SER A 227 -24.83 -9.63 6.50
CA SER A 227 -26.07 -10.28 6.94
C SER A 227 -25.80 -11.72 7.40
N SER A 228 -26.84 -12.45 7.78
CA SER A 228 -26.75 -13.88 8.14
C SER A 228 -26.30 -14.77 6.98
N THR A 229 -26.46 -14.34 5.73
CA THR A 229 -26.12 -15.10 4.52
C THR A 229 -25.07 -14.42 3.65
N GLN A 230 -24.70 -13.17 3.95
CA GLN A 230 -23.76 -12.39 3.17
C GLN A 230 -22.59 -11.93 4.04
N ALA A 231 -21.41 -12.45 3.76
CA ALA A 231 -20.16 -12.07 4.40
C ALA A 231 -19.01 -12.26 3.41
N SER A 232 -17.85 -11.66 3.69
CA SER A 232 -16.64 -11.91 2.91
C SER A 232 -16.38 -13.41 2.81
N ASN A 233 -16.05 -13.91 1.63
CA ASN A 233 -15.47 -15.24 1.51
C ASN A 233 -14.16 -15.34 2.31
N PHE A 234 -13.76 -16.57 2.59
CA PHE A 234 -12.61 -16.94 3.42
C PHE A 234 -11.87 -18.13 2.82
N GLY A 235 -10.76 -18.56 3.43
CA GLY A 235 -10.02 -19.76 3.05
C GLY A 235 -8.66 -19.46 2.45
N SER A 236 -7.95 -20.53 2.11
CA SER A 236 -6.54 -20.49 1.69
C SER A 236 -6.30 -19.83 0.33
N CYS A 237 -7.35 -19.56 -0.45
CA CYS A 237 -7.23 -18.83 -1.71
C CYS A 237 -7.28 -17.30 -1.53
N LEU A 238 -7.46 -16.79 -0.31
CA LEU A 238 -7.22 -15.37 -0.03
C LEU A 238 -5.72 -15.14 0.13
N ASP A 239 -5.25 -13.97 -0.28
CA ASP A 239 -3.89 -13.49 -0.02
C ASP A 239 -3.83 -12.54 1.18
N LEU A 240 -4.83 -11.66 1.27
CA LEU A 240 -5.01 -10.69 2.33
C LEU A 240 -6.45 -10.16 2.40
N PHE A 241 -6.71 -9.34 3.42
CA PHE A 241 -7.93 -8.58 3.60
C PHE A 241 -7.69 -7.09 3.38
N ALA A 242 -8.73 -6.35 2.98
CA ALA A 242 -8.73 -4.89 2.90
C ALA A 242 -10.11 -4.31 3.28
N PRO A 243 -10.21 -2.99 3.52
CA PRO A 243 -11.47 -2.33 3.87
C PRO A 243 -12.60 -2.60 2.87
N GLY A 244 -13.71 -3.18 3.33
CA GLY A 244 -14.83 -3.54 2.44
C GLY A 244 -16.23 -3.38 3.05
N THR A 245 -16.37 -2.82 4.25
CA THR A 245 -17.67 -2.46 4.85
C THR A 245 -17.83 -0.95 4.94
N SER A 246 -18.96 -0.42 4.49
CA SER A 246 -19.28 1.02 4.54
C SER A 246 -18.17 1.86 3.87
N ILE A 247 -17.83 1.51 2.64
CA ILE A 247 -16.82 2.23 1.85
C ILE A 247 -17.51 3.28 0.99
N THR A 248 -17.18 4.54 1.26
CA THR A 248 -17.66 5.69 0.48
C THR A 248 -16.74 5.95 -0.71
N SER A 249 -17.32 6.10 -1.90
CA SER A 249 -16.60 6.48 -3.12
C SER A 249 -17.52 7.19 -4.12
N ALA A 250 -16.98 7.57 -5.27
CA ALA A 250 -17.69 8.16 -6.40
C ALA A 250 -18.86 7.29 -6.90
N TRP A 251 -19.89 7.93 -7.45
CA TRP A 251 -21.09 7.26 -7.96
C TRP A 251 -21.54 7.85 -9.30
N TRP A 252 -22.28 7.08 -10.09
CA TRP A 252 -22.54 7.39 -11.50
C TRP A 252 -23.67 8.40 -11.76
N THR A 253 -24.52 8.69 -10.78
CA THR A 253 -25.78 9.43 -11.00
C THR A 253 -25.60 10.94 -11.21
N SER A 254 -24.43 11.49 -10.87
CA SER A 254 -24.05 12.86 -11.21
C SER A 254 -22.53 13.00 -11.19
N THR A 255 -22.01 14.14 -11.64
CA THR A 255 -20.56 14.41 -11.63
C THR A 255 -19.96 14.53 -10.23
N THR A 256 -20.76 14.55 -9.17
CA THR A 256 -20.31 14.67 -7.78
C THR A 256 -20.98 13.67 -6.84
N ALA A 257 -21.76 12.73 -7.38
CA ALA A 257 -22.51 11.79 -6.57
C ALA A 257 -21.56 10.85 -5.82
N THR A 258 -21.90 10.50 -4.60
CA THR A 258 -21.16 9.50 -3.82
C THR A 258 -22.11 8.42 -3.35
N ASN A 259 -21.56 7.26 -3.03
CA ASN A 259 -22.32 6.16 -2.44
C ASN A 259 -21.45 5.38 -1.45
N THR A 260 -22.08 4.85 -0.41
CA THR A 260 -21.44 4.05 0.63
C THR A 260 -21.95 2.63 0.55
N ILE A 261 -21.11 1.70 0.11
CA ILE A 261 -21.50 0.31 -0.15
C ILE A 261 -20.52 -0.69 0.46
N ASN A 262 -20.91 -1.95 0.38
CA ASN A 262 -20.28 -3.09 1.04
C ASN A 262 -19.86 -4.12 0.00
N GLY A 263 -18.73 -4.80 0.25
CA GLY A 263 -18.34 -5.98 -0.51
C GLY A 263 -16.83 -6.18 -0.57
N THR A 264 -16.42 -7.40 -0.90
CA THR A 264 -15.05 -7.68 -1.37
C THR A 264 -14.71 -6.89 -2.65
N SER A 265 -15.73 -6.49 -3.40
CA SER A 265 -15.62 -5.54 -4.51
C SER A 265 -15.11 -4.16 -4.12
N MET A 266 -15.28 -3.73 -2.86
CA MET A 266 -14.73 -2.48 -2.32
C MET A 266 -13.35 -2.69 -1.69
N ALA A 267 -13.06 -3.90 -1.20
CA ALA A 267 -11.75 -4.27 -0.69
C ALA A 267 -10.69 -4.40 -1.80
N SER A 268 -11.03 -5.09 -2.89
CA SER A 268 -10.18 -5.28 -4.08
C SER A 268 -9.54 -3.97 -4.61
N PRO A 269 -10.30 -2.87 -4.85
CA PRO A 269 -9.72 -1.65 -5.40
C PRO A 269 -8.78 -0.92 -4.44
N HIS A 270 -8.87 -1.11 -3.12
CA HIS A 270 -7.84 -0.59 -2.20
C HIS A 270 -6.48 -1.26 -2.50
N VAL A 271 -6.49 -2.58 -2.71
CA VAL A 271 -5.27 -3.34 -3.04
C VAL A 271 -4.75 -2.98 -4.43
N ALA A 272 -5.63 -2.80 -5.42
CA ALA A 272 -5.25 -2.34 -6.75
C ALA A 272 -4.63 -0.94 -6.74
N GLY A 273 -5.14 -0.04 -5.90
CA GLY A 273 -4.53 1.26 -5.65
C GLY A 273 -3.14 1.13 -5.04
N THR A 274 -2.96 0.31 -4.00
CA THR A 274 -1.64 0.07 -3.40
C THR A 274 -0.65 -0.55 -4.41
N ALA A 275 -1.11 -1.46 -5.26
CA ALA A 275 -0.31 -2.01 -6.35
C ALA A 275 0.14 -0.92 -7.33
N ALA A 276 -0.73 0.05 -7.63
CA ALA A 276 -0.37 1.20 -8.46
C ALA A 276 0.66 2.12 -7.77
N LEU A 277 0.52 2.38 -6.47
CA LEU A 277 1.52 3.13 -5.70
C LEU A 277 2.91 2.48 -5.80
N TYR A 278 2.97 1.15 -5.66
CA TYR A 278 4.24 0.41 -5.74
C TYR A 278 4.82 0.43 -7.17
N LEU A 279 3.98 0.28 -8.19
CA LEU A 279 4.42 0.32 -9.59
C LEU A 279 4.88 1.71 -10.05
N GLU A 280 4.47 2.80 -9.39
CA GLU A 280 5.01 4.13 -9.70
C GLU A 280 6.51 4.19 -9.41
N THR A 281 6.94 3.61 -8.29
CA THR A 281 8.33 3.62 -7.85
C THR A 281 9.12 2.43 -8.39
N SER A 282 8.42 1.37 -8.82
CA SER A 282 8.98 0.14 -9.38
C SER A 282 8.32 -0.23 -10.72
N PRO A 283 8.45 0.60 -11.78
CA PRO A 283 7.65 0.49 -13.02
C PRO A 283 7.90 -0.78 -13.84
N THR A 284 9.03 -1.46 -13.62
CA THR A 284 9.40 -2.72 -14.28
C THR A 284 9.13 -3.95 -13.42
N ALA A 285 8.56 -3.80 -12.22
CA ALA A 285 8.26 -4.92 -11.35
C ALA A 285 7.28 -5.89 -12.02
N THR A 286 7.61 -7.17 -11.94
CA THR A 286 6.75 -8.26 -12.40
C THR A 286 5.54 -8.40 -11.48
N PRO A 287 4.41 -8.98 -11.95
CA PRO A 287 3.24 -9.20 -11.10
C PRO A 287 3.54 -9.94 -9.79
N SER A 288 4.44 -10.93 -9.81
CA SER A 288 4.83 -11.66 -8.60
C SER A 288 5.62 -10.78 -7.62
N GLN A 289 6.47 -9.88 -8.10
CA GLN A 289 7.17 -8.89 -7.25
C GLN A 289 6.17 -7.92 -6.60
N VAL A 290 5.21 -7.40 -7.38
CA VAL A 290 4.17 -6.50 -6.85
C VAL A 290 3.31 -7.23 -5.81
N ALA A 291 2.84 -8.45 -6.11
CA ALA A 291 2.04 -9.26 -5.20
C ALA A 291 2.81 -9.58 -3.91
N ASN A 292 4.07 -10.02 -4.02
CA ASN A 292 4.92 -10.30 -2.86
C ASN A 292 5.14 -9.05 -2.01
N ALA A 293 5.39 -7.89 -2.62
CA ALA A 293 5.54 -6.64 -1.88
C ALA A 293 4.25 -6.31 -1.09
N ILE A 294 3.06 -6.42 -1.70
CA ILE A 294 1.80 -6.20 -0.99
C ILE A 294 1.61 -7.19 0.17
N ILE A 295 1.83 -8.48 -0.08
CA ILE A 295 1.54 -9.55 0.88
C ILE A 295 2.51 -9.53 2.07
N THR A 296 3.80 -9.28 1.82
CA THR A 296 4.84 -9.31 2.87
C THR A 296 4.80 -8.09 3.79
N ASN A 297 4.30 -6.94 3.32
CA ASN A 297 4.15 -5.73 4.14
C ASN A 297 2.76 -5.58 4.76
N ALA A 298 1.84 -6.49 4.45
CA ALA A 298 0.53 -6.48 5.07
C ALA A 298 0.66 -6.56 6.60
N THR A 299 -0.16 -5.81 7.31
CA THR A 299 -0.22 -5.88 8.77
C THR A 299 -0.78 -7.25 9.18
N THR A 300 0.01 -8.02 9.92
CA THR A 300 -0.36 -9.39 10.30
C THR A 300 -1.07 -9.45 11.65
N GLY A 301 -1.96 -10.43 11.82
CA GLY A 301 -2.52 -10.79 13.14
C GLY A 301 -3.59 -9.83 13.68
N LYS A 302 -4.09 -8.89 12.85
CA LYS A 302 -5.13 -7.93 13.25
C LYS A 302 -6.54 -8.37 12.90
N VAL A 303 -6.71 -9.18 11.85
CA VAL A 303 -8.03 -9.56 11.36
C VAL A 303 -8.68 -10.52 12.35
N THR A 304 -9.78 -10.09 12.97
CA THR A 304 -10.56 -10.96 13.86
C THR A 304 -11.58 -11.77 13.04
N ASN A 305 -11.77 -13.04 13.42
CA ASN A 305 -12.66 -13.97 12.72
C ASN A 305 -12.40 -14.07 11.20
N ALA A 306 -11.12 -14.11 10.80
CA ALA A 306 -10.69 -14.19 9.40
C ALA A 306 -11.28 -15.39 8.61
N GLY A 307 -11.84 -16.38 9.30
CA GLY A 307 -12.37 -17.61 8.71
C GLY A 307 -11.29 -18.67 8.58
N SER A 308 -11.71 -19.93 8.60
CA SER A 308 -10.77 -21.06 8.60
C SER A 308 -9.89 -21.07 7.35
N GLY A 309 -8.58 -21.20 7.54
CA GLY A 309 -7.58 -21.26 6.47
C GLY A 309 -7.21 -19.92 5.82
N SER A 310 -7.87 -18.81 6.17
CA SER A 310 -7.52 -17.49 5.63
C SER A 310 -6.19 -16.99 6.21
N PRO A 311 -5.34 -16.31 5.43
CA PRO A 311 -4.19 -15.60 5.99
C PRO A 311 -4.66 -14.40 6.82
N ASN A 312 -4.11 -14.24 8.02
CA ASN A 312 -4.37 -13.07 8.84
C ASN A 312 -3.46 -11.91 8.44
N ARG A 313 -3.73 -11.33 7.27
CA ARG A 313 -2.99 -10.22 6.66
C ARG A 313 -3.97 -9.13 6.27
N LEU A 314 -3.72 -7.90 6.70
CA LEU A 314 -4.52 -6.74 6.35
C LEU A 314 -3.67 -5.77 5.54
N LEU A 315 -4.23 -5.24 4.45
CA LEU A 315 -3.55 -4.32 3.54
C LEU A 315 -2.89 -3.15 4.31
N TYR A 316 -1.63 -2.91 4.00
CA TYR A 316 -0.86 -1.74 4.40
C TYR A 316 -0.30 -1.09 3.13
N SER A 317 -0.20 0.23 3.05
CA SER A 317 0.11 0.96 1.80
C SER A 317 1.41 1.76 1.85
N ARG A 318 1.90 2.11 3.04
CA ARG A 318 3.11 2.94 3.23
C ARG A 318 4.43 2.18 3.05
N PHE A 319 4.40 1.00 2.44
CA PHE A 319 5.60 0.29 1.97
C PHE A 319 5.94 0.64 0.51
N ALA A 320 5.02 1.30 -0.20
CA ALA A 320 5.08 1.51 -1.64
C ALA A 320 6.00 2.66 -2.10
N SER A 321 6.58 3.43 -1.18
CA SER A 321 7.75 4.24 -1.50
C SER A 321 8.88 3.31 -1.93
N GLY A 322 9.53 3.60 -3.06
CA GLY A 322 10.53 2.72 -3.67
C GLY A 322 11.70 2.37 -2.75
N ALA A 323 12.68 1.61 -3.28
CA ALA A 323 13.81 1.16 -2.48
C ALA A 323 14.45 2.38 -1.81
N PRO A 324 14.76 2.30 -0.50
CA PRO A 324 15.47 3.38 0.16
C PRO A 324 16.70 3.66 -0.66
N THR A 325 16.95 4.92 -0.99
CA THR A 325 18.25 5.35 -1.50
C THR A 325 18.83 6.27 -0.46
N ILE A 326 20.01 5.94 0.05
CA ILE A 326 20.78 6.85 0.90
C ILE A 326 21.16 8.03 0.01
N THR A 327 20.62 9.20 0.31
CA THR A 327 20.84 10.45 -0.43
C THR A 327 22.07 11.17 0.10
N ASP A 328 22.27 11.13 1.42
CA ASP A 328 23.45 11.69 2.08
C ASP A 328 23.90 10.78 3.22
N PHE A 329 25.20 10.71 3.41
CA PHE A 329 25.82 9.98 4.51
C PHE A 329 27.05 10.73 4.97
N ASN A 330 26.85 11.60 5.96
CA ASN A 330 27.88 12.50 6.45
C ASN A 330 28.23 12.15 7.90
N CYS A 331 29.48 11.78 8.14
CA CYS A 331 30.04 11.65 9.48
C CYS A 331 30.90 12.88 9.75
N PRO A 332 30.33 14.00 10.24
CA PRO A 332 31.12 15.21 10.48
C PRO A 332 32.29 14.90 11.41
N ASP A 333 33.48 15.30 10.94
CA ASP A 333 34.74 15.11 11.63
C ASP A 333 34.71 15.80 13.00
N MET A 334 35.10 15.03 14.03
CA MET A 334 35.49 15.24 15.45
C MET A 334 35.43 16.61 16.17
N ALA A 335 35.04 17.71 15.52
CA ALA A 335 35.23 19.06 16.06
C ALA A 335 34.25 19.46 17.17
N ASN A 336 33.14 18.73 17.38
CA ASN A 336 32.08 19.16 18.31
C ASN A 336 31.57 18.11 19.32
N SER A 337 32.19 16.94 19.46
CA SER A 337 31.78 15.94 20.47
C SER A 337 32.92 15.64 21.45
N GLY A 338 32.92 16.33 22.60
CA GLY A 338 33.94 16.22 23.65
C GLY A 338 34.01 14.88 24.41
N ALA A 339 33.83 13.73 23.75
CA ALA A 339 33.85 12.41 24.39
C ALA A 339 34.21 11.22 23.46
N GLY A 340 34.80 11.44 22.27
CA GLY A 340 35.13 10.32 21.36
C GLY A 340 33.88 9.66 20.73
N GLN A 341 32.81 10.43 20.58
CA GLN A 341 31.56 9.98 19.97
C GLN A 341 31.50 10.40 18.51
N TYR A 342 31.29 9.43 17.61
CA TYR A 342 31.03 9.67 16.20
C TYR A 342 29.52 9.77 15.97
N PHE A 343 29.10 10.85 15.33
CA PHE A 343 27.74 11.02 14.85
C PHE A 343 27.79 11.06 13.34
N CYS A 344 26.91 10.31 12.71
CA CYS A 344 26.73 10.39 11.28
C CYS A 344 25.27 10.68 10.98
N ASP A 345 25.06 11.69 10.14
CA ASP A 345 23.77 12.03 9.59
C ASP A 345 23.57 11.20 8.33
N VAL A 346 22.51 10.40 8.33
CA VAL A 346 22.11 9.59 7.18
C VAL A 346 20.78 10.15 6.69
N SER A 347 20.75 10.56 5.42
CA SER A 347 19.51 10.95 4.74
C SER A 347 19.18 9.89 3.69
N PHE A 348 17.90 9.57 3.53
CA PHE A 348 17.44 8.60 2.55
C PHE A 348 16.04 8.94 2.03
N THR A 349 15.69 8.38 0.87
CA THR A 349 14.43 8.68 0.16
C THR A 349 13.18 8.12 0.87
N SER A 350 13.28 7.00 1.56
CA SER A 350 12.17 6.23 2.15
C SER A 350 12.68 5.02 2.95
N GLY A 351 11.81 4.32 3.70
CA GLY A 351 12.12 3.07 4.39
C GLY A 351 12.54 3.23 5.85
N THR A 352 13.00 2.13 6.46
CA THR A 352 13.47 2.09 7.85
C THR A 352 14.97 1.76 7.89
N PRO A 353 15.78 2.41 8.74
CA PRO A 353 17.13 1.94 9.03
C PRO A 353 17.04 0.53 9.59
N VAL A 354 17.72 -0.42 8.96
CA VAL A 354 17.60 -1.85 9.34
C VAL A 354 18.84 -2.32 10.07
N THR A 355 20.03 -1.89 9.65
CA THR A 355 21.27 -2.29 10.31
C THR A 355 22.38 -1.25 10.14
N ILE A 356 23.07 -0.93 11.23
CA ILE A 356 24.36 -0.23 11.18
C ILE A 356 25.44 -1.26 11.55
N THR A 357 26.38 -1.50 10.63
CA THR A 357 27.51 -2.41 10.85
C THR A 357 28.82 -1.65 10.94
N TRP A 358 29.66 -2.07 11.89
CA TRP A 358 30.94 -1.45 12.23
C TRP A 358 32.03 -2.51 12.28
N ASN A 359 32.99 -2.50 11.35
CA ASN A 359 34.07 -3.50 11.28
C ASN A 359 33.63 -4.98 11.44
N GLY A 360 32.38 -5.30 11.07
CA GLY A 360 31.79 -6.65 11.19
C GLY A 360 30.85 -6.87 12.39
N ASP A 361 30.79 -5.93 13.34
CA ASP A 361 29.86 -5.97 14.48
C ASP A 361 28.55 -5.22 14.17
N VAL A 362 27.43 -5.75 14.67
CA VAL A 362 26.07 -5.23 14.44
C VAL A 362 25.65 -4.37 15.64
N GLY A 363 25.18 -3.13 15.41
CA GLY A 363 24.75 -2.21 16.47
C GLY A 363 23.44 -1.46 16.18
N SER A 364 22.78 -0.97 17.24
CA SER A 364 21.68 0.01 17.17
C SER A 364 22.23 1.44 17.06
N GLU A 365 21.38 2.41 16.72
CA GLU A 365 21.60 3.81 16.31
C GLU A 365 22.68 4.67 17.03
N VAL A 366 23.29 4.20 18.12
CA VAL A 366 24.42 4.84 18.83
C VAL A 366 25.46 3.77 19.23
N PHE A 367 26.73 3.98 18.86
CA PHE A 367 27.84 3.10 19.21
C PHE A 367 28.80 3.73 20.25
N PHE A 368 29.33 2.88 21.14
CA PHE A 368 30.46 3.16 22.02
C PHE A 368 31.56 2.14 21.73
N GLY A 369 32.78 2.56 21.42
CA GLY A 369 33.89 1.62 21.25
C GLY A 369 35.26 2.27 21.30
N THR A 370 36.25 1.45 21.62
CA THR A 370 37.66 1.84 21.64
C THR A 370 38.30 1.43 20.32
N CYS A 371 39.03 2.33 19.67
CA CYS A 371 39.83 2.00 18.50
C CYS A 371 41.30 2.34 18.74
N GLY A 372 42.19 1.59 18.10
CA GLY A 372 43.63 1.80 18.21
C GLY A 372 44.05 3.08 17.48
N GLN A 373 45.11 3.73 17.96
CA GLN A 373 45.73 4.85 17.23
C GLN A 373 46.01 4.45 15.78
N PHE A 374 45.68 5.35 14.84
CA PHE A 374 45.88 5.19 13.40
C PHE A 374 45.04 4.09 12.73
N GLN A 375 44.02 3.54 13.40
CA GLN A 375 43.07 2.66 12.74
C GLN A 375 42.05 3.45 11.91
N THR A 376 41.67 2.88 10.76
CA THR A 376 40.52 3.36 9.98
C THR A 376 39.30 2.59 10.45
N VAL A 377 38.21 3.32 10.74
CA VAL A 377 36.92 2.72 11.06
C VAL A 377 36.04 2.79 9.81
N ASN A 378 35.47 1.65 9.43
CA ASN A 378 34.47 1.57 8.37
C ASN A 378 33.10 1.44 9.01
N MET A 379 32.23 2.42 8.78
CA MET A 379 30.82 2.35 9.15
C MET A 379 29.98 2.11 7.90
N THR A 380 29.19 1.04 7.92
CA THR A 380 28.21 0.75 6.88
C THR A 380 26.81 0.93 7.44
N VAL A 381 26.01 1.75 6.76
CA VAL A 381 24.58 1.91 7.06
C VAL A 381 23.80 1.19 5.98
N GLU A 382 22.87 0.34 6.38
CA GLU A 382 21.87 -0.27 5.51
C GLU A 382 20.47 0.25 5.88
N VAL A 383 19.82 0.86 4.89
CA VAL A 383 18.39 1.15 4.93
C VAL A 383 17.69 0.15 4.04
N SER A 384 16.62 -0.44 4.53
CA SER A 384 15.81 -1.33 3.73
C SER A 384 14.33 -1.13 3.95
N ASN A 385 13.59 -1.46 2.90
CA ASN A 385 12.17 -1.74 2.98
C ASN A 385 11.93 -2.99 2.12
N ALA A 386 10.67 -3.34 1.92
CA ALA A 386 10.37 -4.53 1.11
C ALA A 386 10.59 -4.37 -0.39
N SER A 387 10.88 -3.16 -0.88
CA SER A 387 11.23 -2.92 -2.28
C SER A 387 12.74 -3.00 -2.55
N GLY A 388 13.58 -3.09 -1.51
CA GLY A 388 15.02 -3.26 -1.62
C GLY A 388 15.79 -2.71 -0.42
N SER A 389 17.10 -2.84 -0.46
CA SER A 389 18.01 -2.16 0.47
C SER A 389 19.02 -1.32 -0.28
N ASP A 390 19.47 -0.24 0.35
CA ASP A 390 20.65 0.50 -0.05
C ASP A 390 21.62 0.55 1.13
N SER A 391 22.90 0.45 0.81
CA SER A 391 23.96 0.46 1.80
C SER A 391 25.05 1.42 1.39
N ARG A 392 25.52 2.24 2.33
CA ARG A 392 26.70 3.08 2.12
C ARG A 392 27.70 2.88 3.24
N THR A 393 28.97 2.89 2.86
CA THR A 393 30.10 2.83 3.78
C THR A 393 30.84 4.17 3.80
N ALA A 394 31.11 4.68 5.00
CA ALA A 394 31.98 5.82 5.25
C ALA A 394 33.18 5.34 6.05
N SER A 395 34.35 5.87 5.70
CA SER A 395 35.62 5.55 6.37
C SER A 395 36.15 6.81 7.04
N PHE A 396 36.58 6.70 8.30
CA PHE A 396 37.22 7.80 9.00
C PHE A 396 38.38 7.32 9.88
N ALA A 397 39.34 8.22 10.12
CA ALA A 397 40.50 7.93 10.94
C ALA A 397 40.15 8.06 12.43
N CYS A 398 40.63 7.10 13.23
CA CYS A 398 40.55 7.18 14.67
C CYS A 398 41.31 8.39 15.22
N PRO A 399 40.79 9.04 16.28
CA PRO A 399 41.45 10.19 16.86
C PRO A 399 42.71 9.75 17.57
N THR A 400 43.65 10.66 17.74
CA THR A 400 44.81 10.42 18.60
C THR A 400 44.38 10.42 20.07
N GLY A 401 44.07 9.26 20.64
CA GLY A 401 43.88 9.09 22.09
C GLY A 401 42.91 7.96 22.49
N PRO A 402 42.99 7.46 23.74
CA PRO A 402 42.01 6.49 24.24
C PRO A 402 40.61 7.12 24.28
N ILE A 403 39.64 6.41 23.71
CA ILE A 403 38.22 6.76 23.80
C ILE A 403 37.77 6.40 25.23
N PRO A 404 37.28 7.36 26.05
CA PRO A 404 36.91 7.12 27.44
C PRO A 404 35.74 6.15 27.63
#